data_AF-A0A848IAM3-F1
#
_entry.id   AF-A0A848IAM3-F1
#
_cell.length_a   1.000
_cell.length_b   1.000
_cell.length_c   1.000
_cell.angle_alpha   90.00
_cell.angle_beta   90.00
_cell.angle_gamma   90.00
#
_symmetry.space_group_name_H-M   'P 1'
#
loop_
_entity.id
_entity.type
_entity.pdbx_description
1 polymer ?
#
loop_
_entity_poly.entity_id
_entity_poly.type
_entity_poly.pdbx_seq_one_letter_code
_entity_poly.pdbx_strand_id
1 'polypeptide(L)'
;MRTLTQQLTQYAAYHRDRRNIATHFIGIPMIVLALAVLLSRPAFSFGALPFALQFALPLTLSPAWVLFAAATVYYLVLDVPLGVMMAVVSVLCVACGQWLAAQATFTWLASGIGLFVVGWVFQFIGHVAYEHRKPAFVDDVIGLLIGPLFVLAEALFGFGWRPALREAIEAQVGATRINADRAAAHR
;
A
#
# COMPACT_ATOMS: atom_id res chain seq x y z
N MET A 1 13.85 -11.02 10.55
CA MET A 1 12.63 -10.79 9.73
C MET A 1 12.69 -11.69 8.51
N ARG A 2 11.55 -12.04 7.90
CA ARG A 2 11.53 -12.64 6.55
C ARG A 2 12.21 -11.68 5.57
N THR A 3 12.86 -12.20 4.53
CA THR A 3 13.49 -11.37 3.49
C THR A 3 12.45 -10.73 2.57
N LEU A 4 12.84 -9.71 1.80
CA LEU A 4 11.99 -9.11 0.76
C LEU A 4 11.35 -10.19 -0.14
N THR A 5 12.18 -11.07 -0.70
CA THR A 5 11.72 -12.15 -1.60
C THR A 5 10.72 -13.05 -0.89
N GLN A 6 10.96 -13.46 0.36
CA GLN A 6 10.03 -14.31 1.09
C GLN A 6 8.67 -13.65 1.31
N GLN A 7 8.65 -12.36 1.66
CA GLN A 7 7.40 -11.64 1.90
C GLN A 7 6.63 -11.36 0.61
N LEU A 8 7.33 -10.93 -0.45
CA LEU A 8 6.71 -10.73 -1.75
C LEU A 8 6.21 -12.05 -2.33
N THR A 9 6.95 -13.16 -2.21
CA THR A 9 6.49 -14.49 -2.65
C THR A 9 5.26 -14.94 -1.86
N GLN A 10 5.23 -14.75 -0.54
CA GLN A 10 4.07 -15.13 0.28
C GLN A 10 2.84 -14.32 -0.11
N TYR A 11 2.99 -13.01 -0.31
CA TYR A 11 1.89 -12.16 -0.76
C TYR A 11 1.45 -12.54 -2.18
N ALA A 12 2.40 -12.74 -3.09
CA ALA A 12 2.19 -13.18 -4.47
C ALA A 12 1.40 -14.49 -4.57
N ALA A 13 1.56 -15.43 -3.63
CA ALA A 13 0.81 -16.69 -3.62
C ALA A 13 -0.73 -16.51 -3.52
N TYR A 14 -1.20 -15.36 -3.03
CA TYR A 14 -2.61 -14.97 -2.99
C TYR A 14 -3.05 -14.14 -4.20
N HIS A 15 -2.11 -13.63 -5.00
CA HIS A 15 -2.34 -12.65 -6.06
C HIS A 15 -1.51 -13.02 -7.30
N ARG A 16 -2.04 -13.92 -8.14
CA ARG A 16 -1.43 -14.30 -9.43
C ARG A 16 -2.34 -14.00 -10.61
N ASP A 17 -3.65 -13.89 -10.42
CA ASP A 17 -4.57 -13.46 -11.48
C ASP A 17 -4.32 -11.99 -11.82
N ARG A 18 -4.01 -11.69 -13.09
CA ARG A 18 -3.71 -10.33 -13.57
C ARG A 18 -4.88 -9.37 -13.36
N ARG A 19 -6.13 -9.85 -13.39
CA ARG A 19 -7.33 -9.04 -13.13
C ARG A 19 -7.41 -8.66 -11.65
N ASN A 20 -7.09 -9.60 -10.75
CA ASN A 20 -6.98 -9.30 -9.32
C ASN A 20 -5.85 -8.31 -9.03
N ILE A 21 -4.68 -8.53 -9.63
CA ILE A 21 -3.55 -7.60 -9.50
C ILE A 21 -3.95 -6.21 -10.01
N ALA A 22 -4.68 -6.11 -11.13
CA ALA A 22 -5.18 -4.83 -11.64
C ALA A 22 -6.14 -4.11 -10.68
N THR A 23 -7.04 -4.83 -9.99
CA THR A 23 -7.84 -4.19 -8.94
C THR A 23 -7.00 -3.75 -7.75
N HIS A 24 -5.88 -4.42 -7.48
CA HIS A 24 -4.92 -4.01 -6.43
C HIS A 24 -4.13 -2.76 -6.80
N PHE A 25 -3.78 -2.59 -8.07
CA PHE A 25 -3.20 -1.35 -8.60
C PHE A 25 -4.09 -0.12 -8.40
N ILE A 26 -5.39 -0.30 -8.20
CA ILE A 26 -6.33 0.79 -7.90
C ILE A 26 -6.64 0.84 -6.40
N GLY A 27 -7.06 -0.29 -5.83
CA GLY A 27 -7.57 -0.36 -4.46
C GLY A 27 -6.52 -0.04 -3.40
N ILE A 28 -5.29 -0.54 -3.54
CA ILE A 28 -4.24 -0.31 -2.55
C ILE A 28 -3.84 1.17 -2.48
N PRO A 29 -3.53 1.86 -3.59
CA PRO A 29 -3.25 3.30 -3.55
C PRO A 29 -4.39 4.12 -2.93
N MET A 30 -5.65 3.77 -3.21
CA MET A 30 -6.81 4.44 -2.61
C MET A 30 -6.86 4.24 -1.09
N ILE A 31 -6.67 3.01 -0.60
CA ILE A 31 -6.65 2.71 0.84
C ILE A 31 -5.47 3.40 1.54
N VAL A 32 -4.27 3.34 0.96
CA VAL A 32 -3.08 3.99 1.52
C VAL A 32 -3.30 5.50 1.63
N LEU A 33 -3.81 6.14 0.57
CA LEU A 33 -4.12 7.56 0.61
C LEU A 33 -5.22 7.88 1.64
N ALA A 34 -6.27 7.06 1.72
CA ALA A 34 -7.34 7.22 2.70
C ALA A 34 -6.81 7.20 4.15
N LEU A 35 -5.88 6.29 4.46
CA LEU A 35 -5.22 6.24 5.76
C LEU A 35 -4.44 7.52 6.02
N ALA A 36 -3.69 8.04 5.04
CA ALA A 36 -3.00 9.31 5.19
C ALA A 36 -3.97 10.46 5.46
N VAL A 37 -5.08 10.55 4.73
CA VAL A 37 -6.11 11.60 4.91
C VAL A 37 -6.74 11.54 6.30
N LEU A 38 -7.27 10.38 6.68
CA LEU A 38 -7.99 10.23 7.95
C LEU A 38 -7.07 10.43 9.15
N LEU A 39 -5.84 9.89 9.08
CA LEU A 39 -4.88 9.98 10.18
C LEU A 39 -4.11 11.29 10.24
N SER A 40 -4.22 12.17 9.23
CA SER A 40 -3.56 13.48 9.26
C SER A 40 -4.32 14.55 10.05
N ARG A 41 -5.62 14.36 10.31
CA ARG A 41 -6.45 15.34 11.02
C ARG A 41 -6.27 15.36 12.54
N PRO A 42 -6.25 14.22 13.26
CA PRO A 42 -5.83 14.24 14.66
C PRO A 42 -4.34 14.61 14.70
N ALA A 43 -4.02 15.83 15.14
CA ALA A 43 -2.66 16.33 15.14
C ALA A 43 -2.33 17.00 16.47
N PHE A 44 -1.14 16.71 16.98
CA PHE A 44 -0.55 17.38 18.12
C PHE A 44 0.40 18.44 17.60
N SER A 45 0.15 19.69 17.96
CA SER A 45 1.11 20.77 17.71
C SER A 45 2.04 20.85 18.89
N PHE A 46 3.32 20.52 18.69
CA PHE A 46 4.33 20.87 19.66
C PHE A 46 4.59 22.37 19.53
N GLY A 47 4.54 23.11 20.63
CA GLY A 47 4.96 24.52 20.65
C GLY A 47 6.39 24.66 20.12
N ALA A 48 6.76 25.86 19.66
CA ALA A 48 8.07 26.11 19.05
C ALA A 48 9.19 25.53 19.92
N LEU A 49 9.89 24.51 19.42
CA LEU A 49 11.04 23.95 20.12
C LEU A 49 12.12 25.03 20.18
N PRO A 50 12.64 25.40 21.37
CA PRO A 50 13.55 26.53 21.54
C PRO A 50 14.92 26.37 20.87
N PHE A 51 15.16 25.25 20.17
CA PHE A 51 16.41 24.94 19.47
C PHE A 51 16.23 24.43 18.03
N ALA A 52 15.01 24.38 17.51
CA ALA A 52 14.80 24.01 16.10
C ALA A 52 15.14 25.24 15.23
N LEU A 53 16.08 25.05 14.29
CA LEU A 53 16.43 25.98 13.20
C LEU A 53 15.22 26.84 12.79
N GLN A 54 15.43 28.14 12.58
CA GLN A 54 14.40 29.14 12.19
C GLN A 54 13.65 28.81 10.87
N PHE A 55 13.88 27.64 10.28
CA PHE A 55 13.08 26.99 9.24
C PHE A 55 12.06 26.00 9.80
N ALA A 56 11.72 26.07 11.09
CA ALA A 56 10.81 25.15 11.76
C ALA A 56 9.42 25.22 11.13
N LEU A 57 9.19 24.36 10.14
CA LEU A 57 7.86 23.92 9.75
C LEU A 57 7.13 23.56 11.06
N PRO A 58 5.94 24.11 11.35
CA PRO A 58 5.19 23.69 12.53
C PRO A 58 5.10 22.16 12.48
N LEU A 59 5.75 21.51 13.45
CA LEU A 59 5.87 20.06 13.51
C LEU A 59 4.55 19.53 14.07
N THR A 60 3.51 19.59 13.25
CA THR A 60 2.23 18.94 13.53
C THR A 60 2.44 17.44 13.39
N LEU A 61 2.55 16.76 14.53
CA LEU A 61 2.70 15.32 14.55
C LEU A 61 1.32 14.70 14.60
N SER A 62 0.97 14.01 13.52
CA SER A 62 -0.27 13.26 13.37
C SER A 62 0.04 11.76 13.37
N PRO A 63 -0.92 10.87 13.70
CA PRO A 63 -0.75 9.44 13.55
C PRO A 63 -0.32 9.01 12.14
N ALA A 64 -0.64 9.79 11.10
CA ALA A 64 -0.15 9.54 9.74
C ALA A 64 1.38 9.58 9.68
N TRP A 65 2.04 10.56 10.31
CA TRP A 65 3.50 10.61 10.36
C TRP A 65 4.10 9.35 10.97
N VAL A 66 3.54 8.89 12.08
CA VAL A 66 4.03 7.68 12.78
C VAL A 66 3.87 6.45 11.89
N LEU A 67 2.68 6.24 11.33
CA LEU A 67 2.38 5.08 10.48
C LEU A 67 3.30 5.04 9.25
N PHE A 68 3.38 6.15 8.51
CA PHE A 68 4.11 6.21 7.25
C PHE A 68 5.63 6.22 7.45
N ALA A 69 6.14 6.84 8.53
CA ALA A 69 7.57 6.76 8.87
C ALA A 69 7.96 5.33 9.27
N ALA A 70 7.16 4.67 10.12
CA ALA A 70 7.41 3.28 10.50
C ALA A 70 7.36 2.33 9.29
N ALA A 71 6.36 2.48 8.41
CA ALA A 71 6.27 1.72 7.17
C ALA A 71 7.49 1.97 6.26
N THR A 72 7.93 3.23 6.12
CA THR A 72 9.10 3.58 5.30
C THR A 72 10.38 2.96 5.86
N VAL A 73 10.61 3.04 7.17
CA VAL A 73 11.74 2.37 7.83
C VAL A 73 11.70 0.87 7.58
N TYR A 74 10.53 0.25 7.72
CA TYR A 74 10.35 -1.16 7.43
C TYR A 74 10.73 -1.52 5.99
N TYR A 75 10.29 -0.74 5.00
CA TYR A 75 10.64 -0.96 3.60
C TYR A 75 12.13 -0.75 3.32
N LEU A 76 12.76 0.24 3.93
CA LEU A 76 14.20 0.48 3.82
C LEU A 76 15.02 -0.68 4.40
N VAL A 77 14.55 -1.28 5.49
CA VAL A 77 15.16 -2.49 6.09
C VAL A 77 15.03 -3.69 5.16
N LEU A 78 13.92 -3.83 4.44
CA LEU A 78 13.73 -4.92 3.48
C LEU A 78 14.59 -4.76 2.23
N ASP A 79 14.61 -3.55 1.67
CA ASP A 79 15.34 -3.23 0.45
C ASP A 79 15.46 -1.70 0.27
N VAL A 80 16.69 -1.19 0.22
CA VAL A 80 16.94 0.25 0.21
C VAL A 80 16.33 0.95 -1.02
N PRO A 81 16.53 0.50 -2.28
CA PRO A 81 15.97 1.24 -3.41
C PRO A 81 14.43 1.21 -3.45
N LEU A 82 13.78 0.09 -3.14
CA LEU A 82 12.31 0.04 -3.02
C LEU A 82 11.81 0.87 -1.84
N GLY A 83 12.53 0.84 -0.71
CA GLY A 83 12.23 1.64 0.48
C GLY A 83 12.30 3.14 0.21
N VAL A 84 13.28 3.60 -0.59
CA VAL A 84 13.38 5.01 -1.02
C VAL A 84 12.20 5.38 -1.92
N MET A 85 11.80 4.53 -2.87
CA MET A 85 10.63 4.78 -3.71
C MET A 85 9.35 4.84 -2.86
N MET A 86 9.19 3.93 -1.91
CA MET A 86 8.08 3.97 -0.95
C MET A 86 8.13 5.20 -0.04
N ALA A 87 9.32 5.71 0.31
CA ALA A 87 9.45 6.95 1.06
C ALA A 87 8.86 8.14 0.29
N VAL A 88 9.10 8.21 -1.03
CA VAL A 88 8.50 9.22 -1.90
C VAL A 88 6.97 9.09 -1.91
N VAL A 89 6.45 7.88 -2.09
CA VAL A 89 5.00 7.61 -2.03
C VAL A 89 4.41 8.03 -0.67
N SER A 90 5.08 7.67 0.42
CA SER A 90 4.68 8.04 1.78
C SER A 90 4.60 9.55 1.97
N VAL A 91 5.62 10.29 1.54
CA VAL A 91 5.65 11.76 1.63
C VAL A 91 4.50 12.38 0.84
N LEU A 92 4.25 11.92 -0.39
CA LEU A 92 3.16 12.42 -1.23
C LEU A 92 1.78 12.15 -0.60
N CYS A 93 1.58 10.94 -0.06
CA CYS A 93 0.35 10.58 0.63
C CYS A 93 0.13 11.43 1.89
N VAL A 94 1.16 11.60 2.74
CA VAL A 94 1.07 12.43 3.95
C VAL A 94 0.82 13.90 3.61
N ALA A 95 1.50 14.44 2.59
CA ALA A 95 1.27 15.82 2.14
C ALA A 95 -0.17 16.04 1.65
N CYS A 96 -0.69 15.12 0.83
CA CYS A 96 -2.09 15.15 0.39
C CYS A 96 -3.06 15.00 1.58
N GLY A 97 -2.74 14.10 2.51
CA GLY A 97 -3.52 13.87 3.72
C GLY A 97 -3.61 15.11 4.61
N GLN A 98 -2.50 15.83 4.80
CA GLN A 98 -2.47 17.09 5.54
C GLN A 98 -3.28 18.18 4.83
N TRP A 99 -3.16 18.30 3.52
CA TRP A 99 -3.93 19.26 2.73
C TRP A 99 -5.44 19.02 2.87
N LEU A 100 -5.89 17.76 2.80
CA LEU A 100 -7.29 17.39 3.01
C LEU A 100 -7.74 17.56 4.47
N ALA A 101 -6.87 17.27 5.43
CA ALA A 101 -7.15 17.45 6.86
C ALA A 101 -7.42 18.91 7.24
N ALA A 102 -6.80 19.86 6.54
CA ALA A 102 -7.02 21.30 6.71
C ALA A 102 -8.35 21.80 6.11
N GLN A 103 -9.05 20.99 5.32
CA GLN A 103 -10.34 21.36 4.73
C GLN A 103 -11.50 21.23 5.73
N ALA A 104 -12.69 21.69 5.32
CA ALA A 104 -13.93 21.48 6.07
C ALA A 104 -14.11 20.00 6.45
N THR A 105 -14.70 19.75 7.63
CA THR A 105 -14.86 18.41 8.19
C THR A 105 -15.54 17.45 7.21
N PHE A 106 -16.56 17.92 6.49
CA PHE A 106 -17.25 17.11 5.49
C PHE A 106 -16.32 16.69 4.35
N THR A 107 -15.55 17.61 3.76
CA THR A 107 -14.63 17.31 2.65
C THR A 107 -13.57 16.29 3.08
N TRP A 108 -12.95 16.48 4.24
CA TRP A 108 -11.98 15.54 4.80
C TRP A 108 -12.59 14.15 5.03
N LEU A 109 -13.75 14.08 5.69
CA LEU A 109 -14.36 12.82 6.07
C LEU A 109 -14.89 12.07 4.86
N ALA A 110 -15.57 12.77 3.94
CA ALA A 110 -16.11 12.20 2.72
C ALA A 110 -15.00 11.69 1.79
N SER A 111 -13.90 12.45 1.62
CA SER A 111 -12.76 11.99 0.82
C SER A 111 -12.05 10.80 1.47
N GLY A 112 -11.74 10.86 2.77
CA GLY A 112 -11.07 9.79 3.49
C GLY A 112 -11.89 8.49 3.51
N ILE A 113 -13.15 8.54 3.93
CA ILE A 113 -14.03 7.36 3.94
C ILE A 113 -14.34 6.87 2.53
N GLY A 114 -14.60 7.79 1.59
CA GLY A 114 -14.89 7.44 0.20
C GLY A 114 -13.74 6.68 -0.46
N LEU A 115 -12.51 7.16 -0.33
CA LEU A 115 -11.31 6.47 -0.82
C LEU A 115 -11.14 5.11 -0.13
N PHE A 116 -11.34 5.04 1.19
CA PHE A 116 -11.19 3.80 1.96
C PHE A 116 -12.18 2.73 1.50
N VAL A 117 -13.48 3.07 1.44
CA VAL A 117 -14.55 2.14 1.08
C VAL A 117 -14.40 1.69 -0.37
N VAL A 118 -14.23 2.61 -1.31
CA VAL A 118 -14.11 2.25 -2.73
C VAL A 118 -12.83 1.44 -2.97
N GLY A 119 -11.72 1.79 -2.32
CA GLY A 119 -10.48 1.01 -2.40
C GLY A 119 -10.68 -0.43 -1.94
N TRP A 120 -11.39 -0.64 -0.82
CA TRP A 120 -11.74 -1.98 -0.34
C TRP A 120 -12.68 -2.73 -1.27
N VAL A 121 -13.63 -2.07 -1.92
CA VAL A 121 -14.48 -2.70 -2.95
C VAL A 121 -13.62 -3.30 -4.06
N PHE A 122 -12.62 -2.58 -4.57
CA PHE A 122 -11.68 -3.12 -5.56
C PHE A 122 -10.90 -4.34 -5.03
N GLN A 123 -10.41 -4.28 -3.79
CA GLN A 123 -9.71 -5.41 -3.16
C GLN A 123 -10.60 -6.66 -3.09
N PHE A 124 -11.83 -6.51 -2.59
CA PHE A 124 -12.75 -7.63 -2.44
C PHE A 124 -13.21 -8.19 -3.78
N ILE A 125 -13.51 -7.33 -4.77
CA ILE A 125 -13.83 -7.78 -6.14
C ILE A 125 -12.69 -8.65 -6.67
N GLY A 126 -11.44 -8.17 -6.58
CA GLY A 126 -10.30 -8.92 -7.08
C GLY A 126 -10.16 -10.32 -6.46
N HIS A 127 -10.24 -10.38 -5.13
CA HIS A 127 -10.12 -11.62 -4.38
C HIS A 127 -11.28 -12.59 -4.60
N VAL A 128 -12.52 -12.10 -4.57
CA VAL A 128 -13.72 -12.94 -4.65
C VAL A 128 -13.98 -13.38 -6.08
N ALA A 129 -13.85 -12.47 -7.05
CA ALA A 129 -14.21 -12.74 -8.44
C ALA A 129 -13.11 -13.50 -9.21
N TYR A 130 -11.83 -13.27 -8.91
CA TYR A 130 -10.73 -13.80 -9.75
C TYR A 130 -9.80 -14.79 -9.04
N GLU A 131 -9.56 -14.65 -7.74
CA GLU A 131 -8.76 -15.63 -6.99
C GLU A 131 -9.60 -16.67 -6.26
N HIS A 132 -10.87 -16.35 -5.99
CA HIS A 132 -11.78 -17.15 -5.16
C HIS A 132 -11.17 -17.50 -3.79
N ARG A 133 -10.44 -16.55 -3.22
CA ARG A 133 -9.76 -16.67 -1.93
C ARG A 133 -10.12 -15.47 -1.08
N LYS A 134 -10.09 -15.65 0.23
CA LYS A 134 -10.13 -14.52 1.16
C LYS A 134 -8.89 -13.63 0.96
N PRO A 135 -8.99 -12.33 1.27
CA PRO A 135 -7.82 -11.46 1.25
C PRO A 135 -6.70 -11.96 2.15
N ALA A 136 -5.45 -11.78 1.70
CA ALA A 136 -4.27 -12.30 2.40
C ALA A 136 -4.13 -11.79 3.84
N PHE A 137 -4.57 -10.56 4.12
CA PHE A 137 -4.46 -9.96 5.45
C PHE A 137 -5.31 -10.66 6.52
N VAL A 138 -6.31 -11.44 6.11
CA VAL A 138 -7.12 -12.25 7.04
C VAL A 138 -6.27 -13.35 7.67
N ASP A 139 -5.25 -13.85 6.95
CA ASP A 139 -4.31 -14.85 7.46
C ASP A 139 -3.07 -14.22 8.10
N ASP A 140 -2.60 -13.09 7.57
CA ASP A 140 -1.40 -12.40 8.06
C ASP A 140 -1.54 -10.89 7.91
N VAL A 141 -1.74 -10.18 9.02
CA VAL A 141 -1.93 -8.71 9.03
C VAL A 141 -0.75 -7.96 8.40
N ILE A 142 0.46 -8.55 8.41
CA ILE A 142 1.63 -7.98 7.74
C ILE A 142 1.38 -7.84 6.23
N GLY A 143 0.49 -8.65 5.66
CA GLY A 143 0.04 -8.53 4.27
C GLY A 143 -0.50 -7.13 3.91
N LEU A 144 -1.07 -6.38 4.86
CA LEU A 144 -1.49 -4.98 4.62
C LEU A 144 -0.28 -4.07 4.35
N LEU A 145 0.85 -4.32 5.01
CA LEU A 145 2.08 -3.58 4.83
C LEU A 145 2.82 -4.02 3.56
N ILE A 146 2.72 -5.30 3.19
CA ILE A 146 3.36 -5.84 1.97
C ILE A 146 2.61 -5.47 0.70
N GLY A 147 1.28 -5.33 0.74
CA GLY A 147 0.47 -4.98 -0.44
C GLY A 147 0.97 -3.75 -1.23
N PRO A 148 1.20 -2.58 -0.58
CA PRO A 148 1.74 -1.40 -1.26
C PRO A 148 3.10 -1.65 -1.93
N LEU A 149 3.99 -2.36 -1.25
CA LEU A 149 5.31 -2.70 -1.77
C LEU A 149 5.21 -3.69 -2.94
N PHE A 150 4.27 -4.65 -2.87
CA PHE A 150 3.99 -5.59 -3.95
C PHE A 150 3.48 -4.89 -5.20
N VAL A 151 2.53 -3.95 -5.08
CA VAL A 151 2.02 -3.16 -6.22
C VAL A 151 3.16 -2.37 -6.88
N LEU A 152 4.01 -1.73 -6.08
CA LEU A 152 5.18 -1.02 -6.58
C LEU A 152 6.14 -1.99 -7.31
N ALA A 153 6.43 -3.15 -6.73
CA ALA A 153 7.32 -4.15 -7.33
C ALA A 153 6.77 -4.69 -8.66
N GLU A 154 5.49 -5.06 -8.73
CA GLU A 154 4.83 -5.51 -9.97
C GLU A 154 4.83 -4.42 -11.05
N ALA A 155 4.66 -3.15 -10.68
CA ALA A 155 4.76 -2.03 -11.63
C ALA A 155 6.15 -1.99 -12.27
N LEU A 156 7.18 -2.09 -11.44
CA LEU A 156 8.57 -2.02 -11.84
C LEU A 156 9.01 -3.25 -12.64
N PHE A 157 8.47 -4.43 -12.32
CA PHE A 157 8.62 -5.64 -13.12
C PHE A 157 8.07 -5.44 -14.54
N GLY A 158 6.96 -4.71 -14.69
CA GLY A 158 6.41 -4.31 -15.99
C GLY A 158 7.35 -3.43 -16.81
N PHE A 159 8.19 -2.61 -16.14
CA PHE A 159 9.25 -1.82 -16.77
C PHE A 159 10.59 -2.57 -16.92
N GLY A 160 10.64 -3.87 -16.59
CA GLY A 160 11.85 -4.69 -16.69
C GLY A 160 12.87 -4.49 -15.56
N TRP A 161 12.50 -3.80 -14.48
CA TRP A 161 13.39 -3.64 -13.32
C TRP A 161 13.39 -4.89 -12.45
N ARG A 162 14.52 -5.19 -11.80
CA ARG A 162 14.72 -6.34 -10.90
C ARG A 162 14.23 -7.70 -11.45
N PRO A 163 14.69 -8.12 -12.65
CA PRO A 163 14.28 -9.40 -13.23
C PRO A 163 14.58 -10.60 -12.31
N ALA A 164 15.74 -10.61 -11.63
CA ALA A 164 16.11 -11.68 -10.70
C ALA A 164 15.15 -11.84 -9.51
N LEU A 165 14.57 -10.73 -9.01
CA LEU A 165 13.57 -10.78 -7.94
C LEU A 165 12.26 -11.37 -8.46
N ARG A 166 11.82 -10.93 -9.65
CA ARG A 166 10.64 -11.48 -10.33
C ARG A 166 10.79 -12.97 -10.57
N GLU A 167 11.91 -13.39 -11.16
CA GLU A 167 12.22 -14.80 -11.43
C GLU A 167 12.23 -15.64 -10.15
N ALA A 168 12.81 -15.13 -9.05
CA ALA A 168 12.81 -15.83 -7.76
C ALA A 168 11.41 -16.01 -7.16
N ILE A 169 10.50 -15.05 -7.40
CA ILE A 169 9.08 -15.16 -7.00
C ILE A 169 8.37 -16.17 -7.91
N GLU A 170 8.50 -16.02 -9.22
CA GLU A 170 7.83 -16.88 -10.22
C GLU A 170 8.30 -18.33 -10.14
N ALA A 171 9.55 -18.60 -9.78
CA ALA A 171 10.05 -19.95 -9.54
C ALA A 171 9.30 -20.67 -8.40
N GLN A 172 8.71 -19.93 -7.46
CA GLN A 172 7.99 -20.49 -6.30
C GLN A 172 6.48 -20.52 -6.48
N VAL A 173 5.89 -19.49 -7.11
CA VAL A 173 4.43 -19.33 -7.20
C VAL A 173 3.90 -19.24 -8.64
N GLY A 174 4.77 -19.37 -9.63
CA GLY A 174 4.45 -19.24 -11.05
C GLY A 174 4.33 -17.79 -11.51
N ALA A 175 4.35 -17.63 -12.84
CA ALA A 175 4.09 -16.36 -13.51
C ALA A 175 2.64 -15.89 -13.29
N THR A 176 2.40 -14.60 -13.47
CA THR A 176 1.04 -14.04 -13.43
C THR A 176 0.20 -14.61 -14.58
N ARG A 177 -1.06 -14.91 -14.31
CA ARG A 177 -1.96 -15.65 -15.20
C ARG A 177 -3.36 -15.04 -15.22
N ILE A 178 -4.23 -15.60 -16.05
CA ILE A 178 -5.68 -15.39 -15.95
C ILE A 178 -6.25 -16.75 -15.55
N ASN A 179 -6.85 -16.83 -14.37
CA ASN A 179 -7.50 -18.05 -13.90
C ASN A 179 -8.73 -18.34 -14.79
N ALA A 180 -8.96 -19.62 -15.11
CA ALA A 180 -10.15 -20.02 -15.86
C ALA A 180 -11.42 -19.69 -15.06
N ASP A 181 -12.42 -19.13 -15.74
CA ASP A 181 -13.69 -18.82 -15.11
C ASP A 181 -14.39 -20.12 -14.68
N ARG A 182 -14.70 -20.26 -13.38
CA ARG A 182 -15.34 -21.48 -12.84
C ARG A 182 -16.67 -21.83 -13.52
N ALA A 183 -17.38 -20.86 -14.09
CA ALA A 183 -18.62 -21.10 -14.84
C ALA A 183 -18.40 -21.92 -16.13
N ALA A 184 -17.18 -21.93 -16.68
CA ALA A 184 -16.80 -22.79 -17.80
C ALA A 184 -16.28 -24.16 -17.36
N ALA A 185 -15.81 -24.30 -16.12
CA ALA A 185 -15.27 -25.55 -15.59
C ALA A 185 -16.34 -26.57 -15.11
N HIS A 186 -17.60 -26.14 -15.04
CA HIS A 186 -18.75 -26.97 -14.67
C HIS A 186 -19.77 -27.16 -15.82
N ARG A 187 -19.38 -26.86 -17.06
CA ARG A 187 -20.10 -27.27 -18.28
C ARG A 187 -19.41 -28.46 -18.91
#